data_AF-A0A8B8UVL1-F1
#
_entry.id   AF-A0A8B8UVL1-F1
#
_cell.length_a   1.000
_cell.length_b   1.000
_cell.length_c   1.000
_cell.angle_alpha   90.00
_cell.angle_beta   90.00
_cell.angle_gamma   90.00
#
_symmetry.space_group_name_H-M   'P 1'
#
loop_
_entity.id
_entity.type
_entity.pdbx_description
1 polymer ?
#
loop_
_entity_poly.entity_id
_entity_poly.type
_entity_poly.pdbx_seq_one_letter_code
_entity_poly.pdbx_strand_id
1 'polypeptide(L)'
;MERQIHSARDLLAQKKFLEAAKHCQQTLDSLPKDGLLPDPELFTIFAQAVYNMEVQNSGNLFGDALIAGHDGSESESDVSNGDEGGENSQTGIPSSRMFQFDQEEEDLTGDVDTGDSEDSGEGSEEEEESVEEEEERSALQEMVDFSPLKEHDDEIEDVSQLRRSGFHVYFENDLYENALDLLAQGLMLLGRSTADGQPLTDNSRLRIGDVYILMGDIEREAEMFNRAIRHYMKALGYYKTLQDTEEITEKVIQAEFLVCDALRWDDQIPAKDKLKRFKHTKALLENYMATSPRDTELQQARLAQIQDDIDEAQEQQQHGSKRPLSQPTTSIGFPTLEKPLDDFNDLSQLVKKKPRRH
;
A
#
# COMPACT_ATOMS: atom_id res chain seq x y z
N MET A 1 1.47 -4.53 29.60
CA MET A 1 1.76 -4.32 28.17
C MET A 1 1.06 -5.37 27.32
N GLU A 2 1.34 -6.66 27.49
CA GLU A 2 0.71 -7.77 26.73
C GLU A 2 -0.83 -7.70 26.62
N ARG A 3 -1.55 -7.43 27.71
CA ARG A 3 -3.03 -7.31 27.66
C ARG A 3 -3.51 -6.15 26.78
N GLN A 4 -2.78 -5.04 26.75
CA GLN A 4 -3.14 -3.88 25.92
C GLN A 4 -2.92 -4.22 24.44
N ILE A 5 -1.81 -4.89 24.12
CA ILE A 5 -1.52 -5.37 22.76
C ILE A 5 -2.59 -6.35 22.28
N HIS A 6 -2.96 -7.34 23.10
CA HIS A 6 -4.03 -8.28 22.75
C HIS A 6 -5.36 -7.57 22.52
N SER A 7 -5.73 -6.62 23.39
CA SER A 7 -6.96 -5.84 23.21
C SER A 7 -6.93 -5.01 21.93
N ALA A 8 -5.79 -4.39 21.60
CA ALA A 8 -5.62 -3.63 20.36
C ALA A 8 -5.73 -4.54 19.13
N ARG A 9 -5.10 -5.73 19.18
CA ARG A 9 -5.15 -6.73 18.13
C ARG A 9 -6.58 -7.26 17.90
N ASP A 10 -7.32 -7.51 18.97
CA ASP A 10 -8.72 -7.94 18.90
C ASP A 10 -9.62 -6.85 18.27
N LEU A 11 -9.39 -5.58 18.61
CA LEU A 11 -10.09 -4.45 18.00
C LEU A 11 -9.76 -4.33 16.50
N LEU A 12 -8.49 -4.48 16.13
CA LEU A 12 -8.05 -4.48 14.74
C LEU A 12 -8.69 -5.63 13.95
N ALA A 13 -8.71 -6.84 14.52
CA ALA A 13 -9.35 -8.01 13.92
C ALA A 13 -10.87 -7.84 13.73
N GLN A 14 -11.52 -7.09 14.64
CA GLN A 14 -12.92 -6.70 14.53
C GLN A 14 -13.18 -5.55 13.53
N LYS A 15 -12.16 -5.08 12.81
CA LYS A 15 -12.21 -3.92 11.91
C LYS A 15 -12.63 -2.62 12.60
N LYS A 16 -12.40 -2.53 13.91
CA LYS A 16 -12.63 -1.33 14.73
C LYS A 16 -11.37 -0.47 14.75
N PHE A 17 -11.03 0.07 13.58
CA PHE A 17 -9.74 0.70 13.33
C PHE A 17 -9.51 1.93 14.20
N LEU A 18 -10.50 2.83 14.30
CA LEU A 18 -10.40 4.03 15.15
C LEU A 18 -10.22 3.66 16.63
N GLU A 19 -10.94 2.66 17.12
CA GLU A 19 -10.82 2.20 18.51
C GLU A 19 -9.46 1.54 18.77
N ALA A 20 -8.96 0.71 17.84
CA ALA A 20 -7.64 0.08 17.95
C ALA A 20 -6.54 1.15 17.98
N ALA A 21 -6.59 2.12 17.07
CA ALA A 21 -5.65 3.23 17.00
C ALA A 21 -5.66 4.06 18.29
N LYS A 22 -6.85 4.45 18.79
CA LYS A 22 -6.99 5.20 20.05
C LYS A 22 -6.46 4.41 21.25
N HIS A 23 -6.66 3.09 21.24
CA HIS A 23 -6.15 2.22 22.30
C HIS A 23 -4.60 2.20 22.32
N CYS A 24 -3.96 2.08 21.15
CA CYS A 24 -2.51 2.17 21.02
C CYS A 24 -1.99 3.55 21.44
N GLN A 25 -2.61 4.63 20.94
CA GLN A 25 -2.25 6.01 21.29
C GLN A 25 -2.28 6.24 22.79
N GLN A 26 -3.39 5.90 23.46
CA GLN A 26 -3.53 6.07 24.92
C GLN A 26 -2.52 5.22 25.69
N THR A 27 -2.28 4.00 25.22
CA THR A 27 -1.28 3.12 25.84
C THR A 27 0.10 3.74 25.75
N LEU A 28 0.53 4.19 24.57
CA LEU A 28 1.84 4.80 24.33
C LEU A 28 2.02 6.11 25.12
N ASP A 29 1.02 7.00 25.14
CA ASP A 29 1.07 8.25 25.90
C ASP A 29 1.10 8.04 27.43
N SER A 30 0.61 6.89 27.91
CA SER A 30 0.61 6.55 29.34
C SER A 30 1.90 5.90 29.84
N LEU A 31 2.83 5.54 28.94
CA LEU A 31 4.07 4.88 29.33
C LEU A 31 5.01 5.82 30.10
N PRO A 32 5.73 5.31 31.10
CA PRO A 32 6.74 6.11 31.80
C PRO A 32 7.86 6.51 30.83
N LYS A 33 8.24 7.79 30.87
CA LYS A 33 9.25 8.35 29.96
C LYS A 33 10.66 7.80 30.19
N ASP A 34 10.94 7.32 31.39
CA ASP A 34 12.27 6.84 31.80
C ASP A 34 12.38 5.31 31.74
N GLY A 35 13.32 4.82 30.92
CA GLY A 35 13.90 3.48 30.99
C GLY A 35 13.07 2.31 30.44
N LEU A 36 11.76 2.47 30.21
CA LEU A 36 10.93 1.43 29.60
C LEU A 36 10.71 1.73 28.12
N LEU A 37 11.26 0.87 27.25
CA LEU A 37 10.94 0.93 25.83
C LEU A 37 9.55 0.30 25.59
N PRO A 38 8.72 0.90 24.75
CA PRO A 38 7.45 0.32 24.33
C PRO A 38 7.67 -0.97 23.51
N ASP A 39 6.65 -1.81 23.46
CA ASP A 39 6.64 -2.96 22.54
C ASP A 39 6.46 -2.47 21.10
N PRO A 40 7.30 -2.89 20.14
CA PRO A 40 7.14 -2.54 18.73
C PRO A 40 5.76 -2.91 18.18
N GLU A 41 5.07 -3.90 18.75
CA GLU A 41 3.75 -4.31 18.27
C GLU A 41 2.67 -3.22 18.47
N LEU A 42 2.83 -2.35 19.46
CA LEU A 42 1.91 -1.21 19.62
C LEU A 42 1.98 -0.28 18.42
N PHE A 43 3.17 -0.07 17.85
CA PHE A 43 3.37 0.76 16.68
C PHE A 43 2.83 0.09 15.42
N THR A 44 3.08 -1.21 15.23
CA THR A 44 2.59 -1.93 14.05
C THR A 44 1.05 -2.00 14.03
N ILE A 45 0.41 -2.28 15.18
CA ILE A 45 -1.06 -2.28 15.27
C ILE A 45 -1.62 -0.87 15.04
N PHE A 46 -0.96 0.15 15.60
CA PHE A 46 -1.39 1.54 15.42
C PHE A 46 -1.29 1.96 13.95
N ALA A 47 -0.16 1.67 13.28
CA ALA A 47 0.04 1.94 11.87
C ALA A 47 -1.02 1.22 11.01
N GLN A 48 -1.26 -0.08 11.25
CA GLN A 48 -2.29 -0.83 10.55
C GLN A 48 -3.67 -0.21 10.73
N ALA A 49 -4.01 0.21 11.94
CA ALA A 49 -5.28 0.84 12.22
C ALA A 49 -5.44 2.19 11.50
N VAL A 50 -4.42 3.05 11.55
CA VAL A 50 -4.42 4.36 10.87
C VAL A 50 -4.47 4.20 9.34
N TYR A 51 -3.66 3.29 8.79
CA TYR A 51 -3.70 2.95 7.37
C TYR A 51 -5.09 2.49 6.93
N ASN A 52 -5.71 1.55 7.65
CA ASN A 52 -7.03 1.05 7.30
C ASN A 52 -8.16 2.09 7.48
N MET A 53 -7.97 3.07 8.36
CA MET A 53 -8.89 4.23 8.43
C MET A 53 -8.83 5.04 7.13
N GLU A 54 -7.64 5.26 6.59
CA GLU A 54 -7.48 6.00 5.33
C GLU A 54 -8.03 5.23 4.14
N VAL A 55 -7.74 3.93 4.05
CA VAL A 55 -8.34 3.07 3.02
C VAL A 55 -9.87 3.11 3.06
N GLN A 56 -10.47 3.14 4.26
CA GLN A 56 -11.93 3.29 4.40
C GLN A 56 -12.44 4.68 3.99
N ASN A 57 -11.68 5.74 4.26
CA ASN A 57 -12.05 7.10 3.86
C ASN A 57 -11.97 7.27 2.34
N SER A 58 -10.88 6.81 1.73
CA SER A 58 -10.63 6.88 0.29
C SER A 58 -11.53 5.95 -0.52
N GLY A 59 -11.84 4.75 -0.02
CA GLY A 59 -12.78 3.82 -0.64
C GLY A 59 -14.22 4.34 -0.70
N ASN A 60 -14.61 5.25 0.21
CA ASN A 60 -15.91 5.92 0.17
C ASN A 60 -15.94 7.11 -0.80
N LEU A 61 -14.78 7.59 -1.29
CA LEU A 61 -14.70 8.77 -2.15
C LEU A 61 -15.14 8.50 -3.60
N PHE A 62 -14.99 7.25 -4.08
CA PHE A 62 -15.43 6.83 -5.42
C PHE A 62 -16.77 6.07 -5.42
N GLY A 63 -17.28 5.66 -4.26
CA GLY A 63 -18.49 4.85 -4.13
C GLY A 63 -19.82 5.63 -4.10
N ASP A 64 -19.82 6.89 -3.64
CA ASP A 64 -21.06 7.65 -3.41
C ASP A 64 -21.38 8.64 -4.56
N ALA A 65 -20.42 8.93 -5.44
CA ALA A 65 -20.61 9.80 -6.60
C ALA A 65 -21.36 9.14 -7.78
N LEU A 66 -21.60 7.81 -7.73
CA LEU A 66 -22.28 7.06 -8.80
C LEU A 66 -23.71 6.59 -8.45
N ILE A 67 -24.20 6.86 -7.22
CA ILE A 67 -25.57 6.52 -6.80
C ILE A 67 -26.51 7.76 -6.84
N ALA A 68 -25.98 8.96 -7.08
CA ALA A 68 -26.79 10.17 -7.26
C ALA A 68 -27.30 10.40 -8.70
N GLY A 69 -27.34 9.37 -9.55
CA GLY A 69 -27.63 9.51 -10.99
C GLY A 69 -28.62 8.51 -11.60
N HIS A 70 -29.25 7.63 -10.81
CA HIS A 70 -30.26 6.72 -11.33
C HIS A 70 -31.26 6.32 -10.25
N ASP A 71 -32.30 7.13 -10.06
CA ASP A 71 -33.60 6.58 -9.68
C ASP A 71 -34.72 7.36 -10.39
N GLY A 72 -34.87 7.03 -11.67
CA GLY A 72 -36.13 7.20 -12.38
C GLY A 72 -37.08 6.12 -11.88
N SER A 73 -37.82 6.43 -10.82
CA SER A 73 -38.90 5.61 -10.29
C SER A 73 -40.20 6.42 -10.36
N GLU A 74 -41.03 6.01 -11.31
CA GLU A 74 -42.37 6.52 -11.57
C GLU A 74 -43.23 6.41 -10.31
N SER A 75 -43.57 7.54 -9.70
CA SER A 75 -44.65 7.60 -8.72
C SER A 75 -45.97 7.78 -9.45
N GLU A 76 -46.72 6.69 -9.55
CA GLU A 76 -48.10 6.67 -9.97
C GLU A 76 -48.97 7.55 -9.06
N SER A 77 -49.91 8.19 -9.71
CA SER A 77 -50.91 9.13 -9.22
C SER A 77 -51.71 8.65 -8.00
N ASP A 78 -51.94 9.56 -7.05
CA ASP A 78 -53.32 9.78 -6.57
C ASP A 78 -53.57 11.26 -6.27
N VAL A 79 -54.69 11.74 -6.78
CA VAL A 79 -55.13 13.13 -6.79
C VAL A 79 -56.01 13.38 -5.56
N SER A 80 -55.65 14.36 -4.74
CA SER A 80 -56.65 15.10 -3.96
C SER A 80 -56.29 16.58 -3.88
N ASN A 81 -57.24 17.41 -4.34
CA ASN A 81 -57.17 18.87 -4.38
C ASN A 81 -57.18 19.47 -2.97
N GLY A 82 -56.33 20.47 -2.75
CA GLY A 82 -56.38 21.38 -1.61
C GLY A 82 -55.56 22.64 -1.94
N ASP A 83 -56.24 23.77 -1.92
CA ASP A 83 -55.84 25.09 -2.42
C ASP A 83 -55.01 25.92 -1.41
N GLU A 84 -54.36 26.96 -1.95
CA GLU A 84 -53.77 28.16 -1.33
C GLU A 84 -52.45 28.10 -0.51
N GLY A 85 -51.42 28.75 -1.06
CA GLY A 85 -50.76 29.89 -0.38
C GLY A 85 -49.35 29.73 0.19
N GLY A 86 -48.40 30.54 -0.31
CA GLY A 86 -47.45 31.26 0.56
C GLY A 86 -46.00 30.74 0.70
N GLU A 87 -45.09 31.37 -0.04
CA GLU A 87 -43.80 31.93 0.39
C GLU A 87 -42.74 31.07 1.14
N ASN A 88 -41.64 30.82 0.42
CA ASN A 88 -40.25 31.23 0.74
C ASN A 88 -39.46 30.52 1.86
N SER A 89 -38.48 29.68 1.48
CA SER A 89 -37.10 29.74 2.02
C SER A 89 -36.17 28.73 1.32
N GLN A 90 -35.13 29.24 0.67
CA GLN A 90 -34.03 28.51 0.04
C GLN A 90 -33.18 27.74 1.07
N THR A 91 -32.94 26.45 0.84
CA THR A 91 -31.83 25.69 1.41
C THR A 91 -30.72 25.58 0.37
N GLY A 92 -29.57 26.18 0.65
CA GLY A 92 -28.40 26.22 -0.24
C GLY A 92 -27.72 24.87 -0.36
N ILE A 93 -27.49 24.46 -1.61
CA ILE A 93 -26.59 23.37 -2.01
C ILE A 93 -25.18 23.96 -2.11
N PRO A 94 -24.12 23.35 -1.56
CA PRO A 94 -22.77 23.83 -1.76
C PRO A 94 -22.35 23.54 -3.21
N SER A 95 -22.02 24.62 -3.92
CA SER A 95 -21.55 24.64 -5.31
C SER A 95 -20.32 23.75 -5.51
N SER A 96 -20.44 22.74 -6.37
CA SER A 96 -19.28 22.09 -7.00
C SER A 96 -18.41 23.15 -7.69
N ARG A 97 -17.16 23.27 -7.27
CA ARG A 97 -16.13 23.99 -8.04
C ARG A 97 -15.59 23.02 -9.09
N MET A 98 -16.13 23.13 -10.30
CA MET A 98 -15.61 22.48 -11.49
C MET A 98 -14.40 23.30 -11.94
N PHE A 99 -13.20 22.71 -11.94
CA PHE A 99 -12.01 23.31 -12.53
C PHE A 99 -12.20 23.39 -14.05
N GLN A 100 -12.38 24.59 -14.58
CA GLN A 100 -12.26 24.86 -16.01
C GLN A 100 -10.79 25.12 -16.31
N PHE A 101 -10.19 24.27 -17.13
CA PHE A 101 -8.89 24.54 -17.74
C PHE A 101 -9.11 25.57 -18.86
N ASP A 102 -8.75 26.83 -18.60
CA ASP A 102 -8.55 27.80 -19.65
C ASP A 102 -7.26 27.43 -20.40
N GLN A 103 -7.42 26.99 -21.65
CA GLN A 103 -6.32 26.92 -22.62
C GLN A 103 -6.04 28.35 -23.10
N GLU A 104 -5.00 28.97 -22.57
CA GLU A 104 -4.38 30.11 -23.26
C GLU A 104 -3.29 29.57 -24.18
N GLU A 105 -3.51 29.72 -25.49
CA GLU A 105 -2.49 29.55 -26.51
C GLU A 105 -1.53 30.74 -26.46
N GLU A 106 -0.25 30.51 -26.12
CA GLU A 106 0.79 31.52 -26.27
C GLU A 106 1.25 31.59 -27.73
N ASP A 107 0.84 32.68 -28.38
CA ASP A 107 1.32 33.09 -29.70
C ASP A 107 2.80 33.53 -29.62
N LEU A 108 3.66 32.74 -30.27
CA LEU A 108 5.04 33.09 -30.61
C LEU A 108 5.10 34.31 -31.53
N THR A 109 5.36 35.50 -30.98
CA THR A 109 6.02 36.58 -31.74
C THR A 109 7.03 37.32 -30.87
N GLY A 110 8.28 37.36 -31.34
CA GLY A 110 9.39 37.95 -30.62
C GLY A 110 9.43 39.47 -30.70
N ASP A 111 10.15 40.06 -29.75
CA ASP A 111 11.01 41.21 -30.03
C ASP A 111 12.19 41.21 -29.05
N VAL A 112 13.35 41.52 -29.61
CA VAL A 112 14.65 41.60 -28.93
C VAL A 112 14.72 42.96 -28.26
N ASP A 113 14.88 43.01 -26.93
CA ASP A 113 15.55 44.16 -26.31
C ASP A 113 16.40 43.77 -25.11
N THR A 114 17.63 44.27 -25.16
CA THR A 114 18.74 44.08 -24.25
C THR A 114 18.57 44.93 -22.99
N GLY A 115 18.64 44.31 -21.81
CA GLY A 115 18.59 45.04 -20.55
C GLY A 115 19.13 44.22 -19.38
N ASP A 116 20.38 44.51 -19.04
CA ASP A 116 21.20 44.03 -17.94
C ASP A 116 20.46 44.02 -16.58
N SER A 117 20.37 42.86 -15.92
CA SER A 117 20.17 42.76 -14.47
C SER A 117 20.75 41.44 -13.95
N GLU A 118 21.96 41.52 -13.41
CA GLU A 118 22.54 40.51 -12.54
C GLU A 118 21.70 40.44 -11.25
N ASP A 119 20.88 39.40 -11.12
CA ASP A 119 20.34 38.95 -9.83
C ASP A 119 20.64 37.46 -9.69
N SER A 120 21.70 37.19 -8.93
CA SER A 120 22.18 35.85 -8.60
C SER A 120 21.28 35.25 -7.53
N GLY A 121 20.34 34.42 -7.98
CA GLY A 121 19.49 33.55 -7.16
C GLY A 121 19.44 32.14 -7.74
N GLU A 122 20.60 31.53 -8.00
CA GLU A 122 20.69 30.09 -8.25
C GLU A 122 20.71 29.36 -6.91
N GLY A 123 19.62 28.65 -6.63
CA GLY A 123 19.53 27.77 -5.47
C GLY A 123 18.13 27.20 -5.34
N SER A 124 17.87 26.08 -6.02
CA SER A 124 17.18 24.90 -5.45
C SER A 124 16.78 23.83 -6.48
N GLU A 125 16.78 24.12 -7.78
CA GLU A 125 16.22 23.16 -8.77
C GLU A 125 17.20 22.06 -9.20
N GLU A 126 18.49 22.36 -9.34
CA GLU A 126 19.51 21.36 -9.73
C GLU A 126 19.83 20.36 -8.59
N GLU A 127 19.60 20.74 -7.33
CA GLU A 127 19.81 19.86 -6.17
C GLU A 127 18.66 18.84 -6.02
N GLU A 128 17.41 19.20 -6.31
CA GLU A 128 16.29 18.24 -6.25
C GLU A 128 16.33 17.26 -7.43
N GLU A 129 16.60 17.74 -8.65
CA GLU A 129 16.68 16.88 -9.85
C GLU A 129 17.85 15.88 -9.75
N SER A 130 18.98 16.30 -9.16
CA SER A 130 20.13 15.40 -8.96
C SER A 130 19.92 14.35 -7.87
N VAL A 131 19.12 14.64 -6.83
CA VAL A 131 18.75 13.65 -5.80
C VAL A 131 17.78 12.61 -6.36
N GLU A 132 16.79 13.04 -7.16
CA GLU A 132 15.86 12.12 -7.83
C GLU A 132 16.58 11.17 -8.79
N GLU A 133 17.53 11.66 -9.60
CA GLU A 133 18.33 10.82 -10.49
C GLU A 133 19.25 9.83 -9.74
N GLU A 134 19.80 10.21 -8.57
CA GLU A 134 20.60 9.31 -7.74
C GLU A 134 19.75 8.22 -7.07
N GLU A 135 18.57 8.58 -6.57
CA GLU A 135 17.61 7.61 -6.01
C GLU A 135 17.12 6.63 -7.08
N GLU A 136 16.81 7.10 -8.29
CA GLU A 136 16.37 6.27 -9.41
C GLU A 136 17.47 5.27 -9.83
N ARG A 137 18.73 5.72 -9.92
CA ARG A 137 19.87 4.83 -10.20
C ARG A 137 20.08 3.80 -9.10
N SER A 138 19.85 4.15 -7.84
CA SER A 138 19.95 3.22 -6.71
C SER A 138 18.83 2.17 -6.76
N ALA A 139 17.59 2.58 -7.05
CA ALA A 139 16.45 1.68 -7.18
C ALA A 139 16.63 0.68 -8.35
N LEU A 140 17.14 1.14 -9.50
CA LEU A 140 17.48 0.29 -10.64
C LEU A 140 18.56 -0.76 -10.28
N GLN A 141 19.56 -0.37 -9.48
CA GLN A 141 20.62 -1.26 -9.03
C GLN A 141 20.11 -2.30 -8.01
N GLU A 142 19.21 -1.91 -7.11
CA GLU A 142 18.59 -2.81 -6.13
C GLU A 142 17.71 -3.89 -6.80
N MET A 143 16.95 -3.56 -7.84
CA MET A 143 16.08 -4.53 -8.52
C MET A 143 16.79 -5.74 -9.13
N VAL A 144 18.04 -5.55 -9.57
CA VAL A 144 18.88 -6.58 -10.18
C VAL A 144 19.72 -7.32 -9.13
N ASP A 145 19.79 -6.79 -7.91
CA ASP A 145 20.47 -7.42 -6.79
C ASP A 145 19.53 -8.42 -6.10
N PHE A 146 19.81 -9.70 -6.28
CA PHE A 146 19.11 -10.79 -5.61
C PHE A 146 19.83 -11.25 -4.34
N SER A 147 20.90 -10.56 -3.95
CA SER A 147 21.70 -10.91 -2.79
C SER A 147 20.94 -10.67 -1.48
N PRO A 148 21.27 -11.42 -0.42
CA PRO A 148 20.79 -11.09 0.93
C PRO A 148 21.21 -9.68 1.34
N LEU A 149 20.45 -9.08 2.26
CA LEU A 149 20.70 -7.73 2.78
C LEU A 149 22.15 -7.60 3.29
N LYS A 150 22.75 -6.42 3.13
CA LYS A 150 24.01 -6.06 3.81
C LYS A 150 23.79 -6.08 5.32
N GLU A 151 24.85 -6.32 6.10
CA GLU A 151 24.77 -6.51 7.57
C GLU A 151 24.19 -5.31 8.33
N HIS A 152 24.13 -4.13 7.70
CA HIS A 152 23.58 -2.90 8.26
C HIS A 152 22.44 -2.36 7.36
N ASP A 153 21.32 -2.00 7.97
CA ASP A 153 20.18 -1.36 7.31
C ASP A 153 20.11 0.10 7.74
N ASP A 154 20.55 0.99 6.84
CA ASP A 154 20.72 2.42 7.11
C ASP A 154 19.39 3.17 7.33
N GLU A 155 18.25 2.56 6.98
CA GLU A 155 16.91 3.14 7.20
C GLU A 155 16.41 2.91 8.63
N ILE A 156 16.98 1.96 9.37
CA ILE A 156 16.63 1.76 10.77
C ILE A 156 17.32 2.83 11.61
N GLU A 157 16.56 3.85 11.97
CA GLU A 157 17.04 4.92 12.83
C GLU A 157 17.38 4.47 14.26
N ASP A 158 18.16 5.31 14.96
CA ASP A 158 18.52 5.10 16.36
C ASP A 158 17.32 5.33 17.30
N VAL A 159 17.21 4.48 18.33
CA VAL A 159 16.12 4.52 19.34
C VAL A 159 16.05 5.83 20.14
N SER A 160 17.09 6.68 20.08
CA SER A 160 17.06 8.04 20.63
C SER A 160 16.04 8.95 19.93
N GLN A 161 15.67 8.66 18.69
CA GLN A 161 14.67 9.40 17.91
C GLN A 161 13.22 8.98 18.21
N LEU A 162 13.03 7.88 18.96
CA LEU A 162 11.71 7.33 19.28
C LEU A 162 10.81 8.35 19.99
N ARG A 163 9.60 8.58 19.45
CA ARG A 163 8.61 9.47 20.06
C ARG A 163 8.23 8.97 21.45
N ARG A 164 8.13 9.91 22.40
CA ARG A 164 7.81 9.60 23.81
C ARG A 164 6.44 10.05 24.28
N SER A 165 5.78 10.93 23.53
CA SER A 165 4.45 11.45 23.86
C SER A 165 3.86 12.23 22.69
N GLY A 166 2.58 12.57 22.78
CA GLY A 166 1.88 13.36 21.79
C GLY A 166 1.43 12.51 20.61
N PHE A 167 1.09 11.25 20.85
CA PHE A 167 0.69 10.29 19.81
C PHE A 167 -0.67 10.61 19.17
N HIS A 168 -1.38 11.65 19.64
CA HIS A 168 -2.58 12.15 18.97
C HIS A 168 -2.31 12.73 17.57
N VAL A 169 -1.06 13.15 17.29
CA VAL A 169 -0.67 13.69 15.98
C VAL A 169 -0.89 12.69 14.83
N TYR A 170 -0.86 11.38 15.12
CA TYR A 170 -1.09 10.32 14.12
C TYR A 170 -2.54 10.19 13.65
N PHE A 171 -3.44 11.04 14.15
CA PHE A 171 -4.81 11.17 13.65
C PHE A 171 -5.00 12.45 12.82
N GLU A 172 -3.95 13.21 12.58
CA GLU A 172 -3.99 14.52 11.93
C GLU A 172 -3.27 14.46 10.59
N ASN A 173 -3.70 15.24 9.62
CA ASN A 173 -3.08 15.35 8.29
C ASN A 173 -3.09 14.00 7.54
N ASP A 174 -1.99 13.68 6.84
CA ASP A 174 -1.85 12.51 5.99
C ASP A 174 -1.71 11.23 6.82
N LEU A 175 -2.71 10.36 6.72
CA LEU A 175 -2.74 9.10 7.47
C LEU A 175 -1.78 8.05 6.90
N TYR A 176 -1.40 8.10 5.62
CA TYR A 176 -0.39 7.20 5.06
C TYR A 176 1.00 7.54 5.62
N GLU A 177 1.39 8.81 5.59
CA GLU A 177 2.66 9.28 6.19
C GLU A 177 2.72 9.00 7.69
N ASN A 178 1.62 9.21 8.40
CA ASN A 178 1.51 8.86 9.82
C ASN A 178 1.71 7.36 10.08
N ALA A 179 1.16 6.50 9.23
CA ALA A 179 1.34 5.06 9.36
C ALA A 179 2.80 4.65 9.08
N LEU A 180 3.45 5.27 8.10
CA LEU A 180 4.87 5.04 7.79
C LEU A 180 5.78 5.48 8.94
N ASP A 181 5.57 6.66 9.54
CA ASP A 181 6.35 7.14 10.70
C ASP A 181 6.15 6.24 11.94
N LEU A 182 4.94 5.70 12.14
CA LEU A 182 4.71 4.68 13.17
C LEU A 182 5.50 3.40 12.89
N LEU A 183 5.58 2.94 11.65
CA LEU A 183 6.33 1.75 11.27
C LEU A 183 7.84 1.95 11.40
N ALA A 184 8.36 3.12 11.02
CA ALA A 184 9.75 3.50 11.24
C ALA A 184 10.14 3.39 12.72
N GLN A 185 9.29 3.89 13.63
CA GLN A 185 9.49 3.72 15.08
C GLN A 185 9.44 2.27 15.54
N GLY A 186 8.56 1.45 14.92
CA GLY A 186 8.54 0.00 15.13
C GLY A 186 9.86 -0.65 14.71
N LEU A 187 10.45 -0.24 13.58
CA LEU A 187 11.76 -0.70 13.11
C LEU A 187 12.88 -0.32 14.07
N MET A 188 12.92 0.92 14.60
CA MET A 188 13.92 1.34 15.59
C MET A 188 13.98 0.37 16.79
N LEU A 189 12.81 -0.08 17.27
CA LEU A 189 12.68 -0.99 18.40
C LEU A 189 13.09 -2.43 18.05
N LEU A 190 12.73 -2.91 16.85
CA LEU A 190 13.07 -4.26 16.39
C LEU A 190 14.55 -4.40 16.00
N GLY A 191 15.12 -3.35 15.40
CA GLY A 191 16.49 -3.27 14.91
C GLY A 191 17.52 -2.85 15.97
N ARG A 192 17.08 -2.50 17.18
CA ARG A 192 17.96 -2.03 18.27
C ARG A 192 19.15 -2.95 18.56
N SER A 193 18.99 -4.27 18.47
CA SER A 193 20.10 -5.20 18.76
C SER A 193 21.30 -4.92 17.86
N THR A 194 21.07 -4.55 16.60
CA THR A 194 22.12 -4.18 15.64
C THR A 194 22.87 -2.91 16.07
N ALA A 195 22.16 -1.90 16.56
CA ALA A 195 22.74 -0.68 17.12
C ALA A 195 23.58 -0.95 18.38
N ASP A 196 23.18 -1.93 19.18
CA ASP A 196 23.92 -2.41 20.36
C ASP A 196 25.08 -3.39 19.98
N GLY A 197 25.35 -3.60 18.68
CA GLY A 197 26.40 -4.50 18.18
C GLY A 197 26.10 -5.99 18.38
N GLN A 198 24.84 -6.35 18.61
CA GLN A 198 24.35 -7.72 18.75
C GLN A 198 23.63 -8.16 17.47
N PRO A 199 23.80 -9.42 17.04
CA PRO A 199 23.06 -9.93 15.89
C PRO A 199 21.55 -9.95 16.19
N LEU A 200 20.75 -9.62 15.18
CA LEU A 200 19.30 -9.76 15.27
C LEU A 200 18.90 -11.22 15.45
N THR A 201 17.86 -11.43 16.27
CA THR A 201 17.21 -12.74 16.38
C THR A 201 16.41 -13.04 15.12
N ASP A 202 16.16 -14.31 14.83
CA ASP A 202 15.31 -14.71 13.70
C ASP A 202 13.88 -14.14 13.83
N ASN A 203 13.35 -14.06 15.05
CA ASN A 203 12.07 -13.42 15.32
C ASN A 203 12.10 -11.91 15.01
N SER A 204 13.19 -11.21 15.36
CA SER A 204 13.35 -9.80 15.00
C SER A 204 13.42 -9.60 13.50
N ARG A 205 14.22 -10.40 12.78
CA ARG A 205 14.34 -10.36 11.32
C ARG A 205 13.01 -10.62 10.62
N LEU A 206 12.27 -11.63 11.08
CA LEU A 206 10.93 -11.95 10.57
C LEU A 206 9.98 -10.76 10.72
N ARG A 207 9.94 -10.16 11.93
CA ARG A 207 9.08 -9.01 12.21
C ARG A 207 9.50 -7.76 11.45
N ILE A 208 10.80 -7.54 11.25
CA ILE A 208 11.30 -6.43 10.41
C ILE A 208 10.84 -6.63 8.96
N GLY A 209 10.97 -7.84 8.42
CA GLY A 209 10.45 -8.16 7.09
C GLY A 209 8.94 -7.88 6.98
N ASP A 210 8.16 -8.28 7.98
CA ASP A 210 6.71 -8.02 8.02
C ASP A 210 6.38 -6.52 8.09
N VAL A 211 7.17 -5.72 8.79
CA VAL A 211 7.03 -4.26 8.83
C VAL A 211 7.32 -3.65 7.46
N TYR A 212 8.38 -4.08 6.78
CA TYR A 212 8.68 -3.62 5.43
C TYR A 212 7.62 -4.01 4.40
N ILE A 213 6.99 -5.19 4.52
CA ILE A 213 5.82 -5.52 3.69
C ILE A 213 4.71 -4.50 3.89
N LEU A 214 4.39 -4.16 5.14
CA LEU A 214 3.34 -3.21 5.42
C LEU A 214 3.67 -1.78 4.95
N MET A 215 4.93 -1.33 5.09
CA MET A 215 5.38 -0.06 4.53
C MET A 215 5.22 -0.04 3.00
N GLY A 216 5.62 -1.13 2.33
CA GLY A 216 5.45 -1.25 0.88
C GLY A 216 3.99 -1.27 0.44
N ASP A 217 3.10 -1.91 1.21
CA ASP A 217 1.66 -1.91 0.94
C ASP A 217 1.05 -0.50 1.08
N ILE A 218 1.48 0.27 2.07
CA ILE A 218 1.06 1.67 2.28
C ILE A 218 1.54 2.55 1.11
N GLU A 219 2.82 2.48 0.77
CA GLU A 219 3.40 3.24 -0.36
C GLU A 219 2.74 2.87 -1.69
N ARG A 220 2.43 1.59 -1.91
CA ARG A 220 1.71 1.14 -3.12
C ARG A 220 0.30 1.71 -3.16
N GLU A 221 -0.43 1.72 -2.05
CA GLU A 221 -1.78 2.30 -1.98
C GLU A 221 -1.76 3.81 -2.20
N ALA A 222 -0.68 4.49 -1.78
CA ALA A 222 -0.41 5.90 -2.08
C ALA A 222 0.17 6.15 -3.49
N GLU A 223 0.21 5.14 -4.36
CA GLU A 223 0.74 5.18 -5.73
C GLU A 223 2.25 5.51 -5.84
N MET A 224 3.00 5.36 -4.74
CA MET A 224 4.45 5.54 -4.68
C MET A 224 5.19 4.22 -4.97
N PHE A 225 5.05 3.72 -6.20
CA PHE A 225 5.48 2.37 -6.56
C PHE A 225 6.99 2.11 -6.40
N ASN A 226 7.84 3.09 -6.69
CA ASN A 226 9.30 2.96 -6.53
C ASN A 226 9.70 2.74 -5.06
N ARG A 227 9.06 3.46 -4.13
CA ARG A 227 9.23 3.29 -2.68
C ARG A 227 8.67 1.95 -2.20
N ALA A 228 7.50 1.55 -2.70
CA ALA A 228 6.94 0.24 -2.40
C ALA A 228 7.90 -0.90 -2.78
N ILE A 229 8.48 -0.84 -3.99
CA ILE A 229 9.49 -1.80 -4.45
C ILE A 229 10.69 -1.85 -3.50
N ARG A 230 11.23 -0.70 -3.09
CA ARG A 230 12.35 -0.62 -2.13
C ARG A 230 12.02 -1.37 -0.83
N HIS A 231 10.87 -1.10 -0.21
CA HIS A 231 10.50 -1.79 1.03
C HIS A 231 10.28 -3.30 0.82
N TYR A 232 9.61 -3.73 -0.25
CA TYR A 232 9.45 -5.17 -0.53
C TYR A 232 10.80 -5.88 -0.76
N MET A 233 11.76 -5.19 -1.40
CA MET A 233 13.13 -5.69 -1.55
C MET A 233 13.85 -5.82 -0.22
N LYS A 234 13.68 -4.87 0.71
CA LYS A 234 14.20 -4.99 2.07
C LYS A 234 13.58 -6.16 2.82
N ALA A 235 12.27 -6.34 2.73
CA ALA A 235 11.58 -7.50 3.32
C ALA A 235 12.18 -8.82 2.81
N LEU A 236 12.42 -8.94 1.50
CA LEU A 236 13.11 -10.10 0.91
C LEU A 236 14.51 -10.30 1.48
N GLY A 237 15.26 -9.21 1.66
CA GLY A 237 16.59 -9.24 2.29
C GLY A 237 16.54 -9.87 3.68
N TYR A 238 15.55 -9.52 4.50
CA TYR A 238 15.36 -10.13 5.83
C TYR A 238 14.91 -11.58 5.75
N TYR A 239 13.90 -11.92 4.94
CA TYR A 239 13.39 -13.29 4.85
C TYR A 239 14.45 -14.28 4.34
N LYS A 240 15.29 -13.88 3.39
CA LYS A 240 16.38 -14.72 2.84
C LYS A 240 17.50 -15.03 3.85
N THR A 241 17.55 -14.34 4.99
CA THR A 241 18.52 -14.64 6.07
C THR A 241 18.01 -15.67 7.07
N LEU A 242 16.72 -16.01 7.02
CA LEU A 242 16.08 -16.95 7.92
C LEU A 242 16.26 -18.39 7.45
N GLN A 243 16.06 -19.34 8.36
CA GLN A 243 16.07 -20.76 7.99
C GLN A 243 14.91 -21.07 7.04
N ASP A 244 15.21 -21.83 5.98
CA ASP A 244 14.22 -22.30 5.02
C ASP A 244 13.16 -23.17 5.70
N THR A 245 12.02 -22.57 6.00
CA THR A 245 10.78 -23.25 6.40
C THR A 245 9.71 -22.97 5.36
N GLU A 246 8.63 -23.77 5.37
CA GLU A 246 7.48 -23.55 4.48
C GLU A 246 6.91 -22.13 4.63
N GLU A 247 6.78 -21.65 5.86
CA GLU A 247 6.27 -20.30 6.18
C GLU A 247 7.20 -19.20 5.67
N ILE A 248 8.52 -19.34 5.85
CA ILE A 248 9.48 -18.37 5.32
C ILE A 248 9.46 -18.39 3.78
N THR A 249 9.33 -19.57 3.18
CA THR A 249 9.20 -19.70 1.72
C THR A 249 7.94 -18.98 1.22
N GLU A 250 6.81 -19.13 1.90
CA GLU A 250 5.57 -18.39 1.59
C GLU A 250 5.77 -16.88 1.64
N LYS A 251 6.47 -16.38 2.66
CA LYS A 251 6.80 -14.94 2.82
C LYS A 251 7.74 -14.44 1.71
N VAL A 252 8.76 -15.21 1.34
CA VAL A 252 9.64 -14.88 0.20
C VAL A 252 8.83 -14.82 -1.09
N ILE A 253 7.98 -15.81 -1.36
CA ILE A 253 7.13 -15.84 -2.56
C ILE A 253 6.17 -14.65 -2.58
N GLN A 254 5.55 -14.32 -1.44
CA GLN A 254 4.68 -13.16 -1.31
C GLN A 254 5.43 -11.87 -1.65
N ALA A 255 6.61 -11.65 -1.06
CA ALA A 255 7.38 -10.44 -1.28
C ALA A 255 7.90 -10.32 -2.73
N GLU A 256 8.36 -11.43 -3.34
CA GLU A 256 8.76 -11.45 -4.76
C GLU A 256 7.57 -11.12 -5.69
N PHE A 257 6.36 -11.59 -5.36
CA PHE A 257 5.15 -11.23 -6.09
C PHE A 257 4.80 -9.75 -5.92
N LEU A 258 4.85 -9.21 -4.70
CA LEU A 258 4.55 -7.80 -4.41
C LEU A 258 5.52 -6.84 -5.11
N VAL A 259 6.81 -7.20 -5.21
CA VAL A 259 7.76 -6.47 -6.07
C VAL A 259 7.26 -6.40 -7.50
N CYS A 260 6.81 -7.52 -8.08
CA CYS A 260 6.30 -7.54 -9.45
C CYS A 260 5.01 -6.72 -9.60
N ASP A 261 4.13 -6.80 -8.61
CA ASP A 261 2.85 -6.09 -8.60
C ASP A 261 3.03 -4.57 -8.52
N ALA A 262 4.02 -4.06 -7.78
CA ALA A 262 4.36 -2.64 -7.82
C ALA A 262 5.08 -2.25 -9.13
N LEU A 263 5.99 -3.10 -9.60
CA LEU A 263 6.81 -2.87 -10.80
C LEU A 263 5.99 -2.70 -12.08
N ARG A 264 4.80 -3.31 -12.16
CA ARG A 264 3.92 -3.16 -13.32
C ARG A 264 3.49 -1.70 -13.54
N TRP A 265 3.30 -0.94 -12.46
CA TRP A 265 2.79 0.43 -12.49
C TRP A 265 3.89 1.49 -12.56
N ASP A 266 5.13 1.12 -12.26
CA ASP A 266 6.26 2.05 -12.29
C ASP A 266 6.76 2.31 -13.73
N ASP A 267 6.34 3.42 -14.32
CA ASP A 267 6.71 3.79 -15.69
C ASP A 267 8.19 4.21 -15.86
N GLN A 268 8.90 4.52 -14.78
CA GLN A 268 10.31 4.95 -14.83
C GLN A 268 11.21 3.76 -15.16
N ILE A 269 10.81 2.55 -14.78
CA ILE A 269 11.62 1.36 -14.95
C ILE A 269 11.52 0.80 -16.38
N PRO A 270 12.65 0.58 -17.09
CA PRO A 270 12.63 0.01 -18.42
C PRO A 270 12.00 -1.38 -18.47
N ALA A 271 11.14 -1.62 -19.47
CA ALA A 271 10.47 -2.92 -19.68
C ALA A 271 11.43 -4.12 -19.74
N LYS A 272 12.70 -3.90 -20.14
CA LYS A 272 13.74 -4.93 -20.15
C LYS A 272 14.08 -5.42 -18.75
N ASP A 273 14.16 -4.53 -17.78
CA ASP A 273 14.51 -4.86 -16.40
C ASP A 273 13.29 -5.42 -15.66
N LYS A 274 12.08 -4.87 -15.92
CA LYS A 274 10.81 -5.50 -15.50
C LYS A 274 10.73 -6.96 -15.92
N LEU A 275 11.00 -7.24 -17.19
CA LEU A 275 10.94 -8.58 -17.75
C LEU A 275 11.92 -9.57 -17.09
N LYS A 276 13.10 -9.11 -16.66
CA LYS A 276 14.03 -9.96 -15.91
C LYS A 276 13.43 -10.36 -14.56
N ARG A 277 12.85 -9.39 -13.85
CA ARG A 277 12.24 -9.64 -12.53
C ARG A 277 11.03 -10.55 -12.64
N PHE A 278 10.11 -10.28 -13.57
CA PHE A 278 8.94 -11.13 -13.78
C PHE A 278 9.32 -12.58 -14.13
N LYS A 279 10.31 -12.78 -15.00
CA LYS A 279 10.80 -14.13 -15.33
C LYS A 279 11.45 -14.84 -14.14
N HIS A 280 12.18 -14.11 -13.30
CA HIS A 280 12.76 -14.66 -12.08
C HIS A 280 11.66 -15.12 -11.11
N THR A 281 10.69 -14.26 -10.81
CA THR A 281 9.59 -14.56 -9.90
C THR A 281 8.71 -15.69 -10.43
N LYS A 282 8.45 -15.72 -11.74
CA LYS A 282 7.76 -16.84 -12.39
C LYS A 282 8.47 -18.18 -12.14
N ALA A 283 9.77 -18.25 -12.40
CA ALA A 283 10.54 -19.47 -12.18
C ALA A 283 10.55 -19.90 -10.71
N LEU A 284 10.62 -18.93 -9.78
CA LEU A 284 10.54 -19.20 -8.36
C LEU A 284 9.18 -19.77 -7.95
N LEU A 285 8.08 -19.18 -8.42
CA LEU A 285 6.72 -19.67 -8.20
C LEU A 285 6.47 -21.04 -8.81
N GLU A 286 6.96 -21.32 -10.02
CA GLU A 286 6.86 -22.63 -10.64
C GLU A 286 7.57 -23.72 -9.81
N ASN A 287 8.76 -23.41 -9.29
CA ASN A 287 9.49 -24.30 -8.39
C ASN A 287 8.74 -24.52 -7.06
N TYR A 288 8.15 -23.47 -6.50
CA TYR A 288 7.35 -23.57 -5.28
C TYR A 288 6.06 -24.36 -5.50
N MET A 289 5.39 -24.19 -6.64
CA MET A 289 4.20 -24.96 -7.00
C MET A 289 4.48 -26.46 -7.12
N ALA A 290 5.71 -26.84 -7.50
CA ALA A 290 6.11 -28.25 -7.55
C ALA A 290 6.16 -28.92 -6.16
N THR A 291 6.20 -28.15 -5.06
CA THR A 291 6.19 -28.69 -3.68
C THR A 291 4.78 -28.88 -3.11
N SER A 292 3.72 -28.54 -3.87
CA SER A 292 2.30 -28.62 -3.45
C SER A 292 1.99 -27.74 -2.22
N PRO A 293 2.00 -26.40 -2.37
CA PRO A 293 1.82 -25.46 -1.27
C PRO A 293 0.38 -25.45 -0.72
N ARG A 294 0.22 -25.00 0.53
CA ARG A 294 -1.07 -24.97 1.24
C ARG A 294 -2.17 -24.24 0.47
N ASP A 295 -1.83 -23.08 -0.09
CA ASP A 295 -2.76 -22.25 -0.86
C ASP A 295 -2.40 -22.28 -2.35
N THR A 296 -2.62 -23.44 -2.96
CA THR A 296 -2.31 -23.68 -4.38
C THR A 296 -3.11 -22.75 -5.31
N GLU A 297 -4.36 -22.42 -4.96
CA GLU A 297 -5.21 -21.53 -5.76
C GLU A 297 -4.65 -20.11 -5.82
N LEU A 298 -4.24 -19.55 -4.67
CA LEU A 298 -3.59 -18.24 -4.60
C LEU A 298 -2.29 -18.21 -5.41
N GLN A 299 -1.43 -19.22 -5.26
CA GLN A 299 -0.17 -19.25 -5.99
C GLN A 299 -0.38 -19.41 -7.50
N GLN A 300 -1.41 -20.16 -7.92
CA GLN A 300 -1.78 -20.27 -9.33
C GLN A 300 -2.29 -18.93 -9.89
N ALA A 301 -3.08 -18.17 -9.13
CA ALA A 301 -3.51 -16.83 -9.51
C ALA A 301 -2.33 -15.86 -9.66
N ARG A 302 -1.37 -15.88 -8.71
CA ARG A 302 -0.13 -15.10 -8.80
C ARG A 302 0.70 -15.45 -10.04
N LEU A 303 0.82 -16.74 -10.34
CA LEU A 303 1.55 -17.22 -11.51
C LEU A 303 0.90 -16.76 -12.82
N ALA A 304 -0.43 -16.79 -12.89
CA ALA A 304 -1.17 -16.27 -14.04
C ALA A 304 -0.94 -14.76 -14.19
N GLN A 305 -1.02 -14.01 -13.09
CA GLN A 305 -0.81 -12.56 -13.13
C GLN A 305 0.59 -12.17 -13.63
N ILE A 306 1.64 -12.84 -13.14
CA ILE A 306 3.01 -12.61 -13.60
C ILE A 306 3.17 -13.00 -15.07
N GLN A 307 2.45 -14.02 -15.55
CA GLN A 307 2.47 -14.37 -16.96
C GLN A 307 1.88 -13.23 -17.82
N ASP A 308 0.78 -12.63 -17.39
CA ASP A 308 0.20 -11.47 -18.07
C ASP A 308 1.19 -10.29 -18.08
N ASP A 309 1.88 -10.01 -16.96
CA ASP A 309 2.88 -8.94 -16.87
C ASP A 309 4.09 -9.18 -17.79
N ILE A 310 4.49 -10.45 -17.96
CA ILE A 310 5.54 -10.85 -18.92
C ILE A 310 5.12 -10.58 -20.35
N ASP A 311 3.87 -10.88 -20.69
CA ASP A 311 3.35 -10.73 -22.04
C ASP A 311 3.20 -9.24 -22.38
N GLU A 312 2.66 -8.43 -21.46
CA GLU A 312 2.57 -6.99 -21.60
C GLU A 312 3.96 -6.33 -21.78
N ALA A 313 4.93 -6.66 -20.91
CA ALA A 313 6.29 -6.12 -21.01
C ALA A 313 7.00 -6.52 -22.32
N GLN A 314 6.69 -7.69 -22.88
CA GLN A 314 7.21 -8.13 -24.18
C GLN A 314 6.57 -7.37 -25.34
N GLU A 315 5.27 -7.12 -25.30
CA GLU A 315 4.57 -6.32 -26.32
C GLU A 315 5.10 -4.89 -26.35
N GLN A 316 5.31 -4.27 -25.18
CA GLN A 316 5.90 -2.94 -25.05
C GLN A 316 7.32 -2.86 -25.65
N GLN A 317 8.14 -3.91 -25.48
CA GLN A 317 9.47 -3.99 -26.10
C GLN A 317 9.44 -4.14 -27.62
N GLN A 318 8.45 -4.86 -28.16
CA GLN A 318 8.39 -5.18 -29.59
C GLN A 318 7.72 -4.09 -30.44
N HIS A 319 6.71 -3.40 -29.89
CA HIS A 319 5.84 -2.52 -30.67
C HIS A 319 5.90 -1.04 -30.29
N GLY A 320 6.65 -0.67 -29.25
CA GLY A 320 6.63 0.67 -28.67
C GLY A 320 5.31 0.95 -27.96
N SER A 321 5.33 1.77 -26.91
CA SER A 321 4.19 1.97 -26.00
C SER A 321 2.91 2.40 -26.74
N LYS A 322 1.88 1.55 -26.70
CA LYS A 322 0.51 1.87 -27.13
C LYS A 322 -0.44 1.44 -26.01
N ARG A 323 -0.65 2.30 -25.02
CA ARG A 323 -1.64 2.08 -23.93
C ARG A 323 -3.05 1.92 -24.52
N PRO A 324 -3.87 1.08 -23.88
CA PRO A 324 -4.76 1.61 -22.85
C PRO A 324 -4.57 0.85 -21.52
N LEU A 325 -4.33 1.58 -20.42
CA LEU A 325 -4.33 0.96 -19.09
C LEU A 325 -5.74 0.51 -18.73
N SER A 326 -5.90 -0.76 -18.34
CA SER A 326 -6.99 -1.14 -17.45
C SER A 326 -6.65 -0.72 -16.03
N GLN A 327 -7.65 -0.18 -15.32
CA GLN A 327 -7.54 0.37 -13.97
C GLN A 327 -6.99 -0.64 -12.95
N PRO A 328 -6.36 -0.16 -11.86
CA PRO A 328 -5.96 -1.00 -10.74
C PRO A 328 -7.19 -1.72 -10.18
N THR A 329 -7.11 -3.05 -10.05
CA THR A 329 -8.14 -3.82 -9.37
C THR A 329 -8.08 -3.48 -7.88
N THR A 330 -9.08 -2.72 -7.45
CA THR A 330 -9.54 -2.49 -6.08
C THR A 330 -8.99 -3.45 -5.01
N SER A 331 -8.34 -2.87 -4.00
CA SER A 331 -8.44 -3.24 -2.58
C SER A 331 -8.68 -4.73 -2.30
N ILE A 332 -7.61 -5.54 -2.38
CA ILE A 332 -7.60 -6.81 -1.66
C ILE A 332 -7.32 -6.48 -0.20
N GLY A 333 -8.38 -6.23 0.56
CA GLY A 333 -8.29 -6.22 2.02
C GLY A 333 -7.65 -7.52 2.48
N PHE A 334 -6.50 -7.43 3.13
CA PHE A 334 -5.79 -8.60 3.65
C PHE A 334 -6.71 -9.41 4.59
N PRO A 335 -6.77 -10.73 4.45
CA PRO A 335 -7.36 -11.57 5.46
C PRO A 335 -6.47 -11.52 6.71
N THR A 336 -7.07 -11.12 7.83
CA THR A 336 -6.53 -11.35 9.16
C THR A 336 -6.13 -12.81 9.30
N LEU A 337 -4.88 -13.05 9.66
CA LEU A 337 -4.39 -14.34 10.17
C LEU A 337 -5.34 -14.82 11.27
N GLU A 338 -6.07 -15.90 11.00
CA GLU A 338 -6.50 -16.98 11.91
C GLU A 338 -7.77 -17.67 11.37
N LYS A 339 -7.65 -18.94 10.94
CA LYS A 339 -8.80 -19.85 10.87
C LYS A 339 -8.91 -20.60 12.20
N PRO A 340 -10.11 -20.71 12.77
CA PRO A 340 -10.62 -21.97 13.25
C PRO A 340 -11.47 -22.60 12.15
N LEU A 341 -11.20 -23.88 11.86
CA LEU A 341 -12.08 -24.75 11.10
C LEU A 341 -13.42 -24.88 11.83
N ASP A 342 -14.53 -24.51 11.18
CA ASP A 342 -15.71 -25.39 11.05
C ASP A 342 -16.78 -24.83 10.11
N ASP A 343 -17.56 -25.77 9.55
CA ASP A 343 -18.84 -25.65 8.86
C ASP A 343 -18.87 -25.32 7.34
N PHE A 344 -18.64 -26.40 6.57
CA PHE A 344 -19.56 -26.97 5.57
C PHE A 344 -20.63 -26.05 4.92
N ASN A 345 -20.59 -25.97 3.59
CA ASN A 345 -21.84 -26.17 2.82
C ASN A 345 -21.60 -26.93 1.50
N ASP A 346 -22.47 -27.91 1.30
CA ASP A 346 -22.43 -29.02 0.36
C ASP A 346 -22.95 -28.60 -1.04
N LEU A 347 -22.14 -28.79 -2.08
CA LEU A 347 -22.48 -28.45 -3.49
C LEU A 347 -23.24 -29.57 -4.22
N SER A 348 -23.94 -30.46 -3.50
CA SER A 348 -24.68 -31.59 -4.08
C SER A 348 -25.95 -31.24 -4.89
N GLN A 349 -26.25 -29.96 -5.18
CA GLN A 349 -27.48 -29.57 -5.89
C GLN A 349 -27.32 -29.13 -7.36
N LEU A 350 -26.14 -29.19 -7.97
CA LEU A 350 -25.97 -28.89 -9.39
C LEU A 350 -26.04 -30.14 -10.29
N VAL A 351 -27.22 -30.77 -10.36
CA VAL A 351 -27.54 -31.74 -11.43
C VAL A 351 -28.64 -31.18 -12.34
N LYS A 352 -28.20 -30.69 -13.51
CA LYS A 352 -29.05 -30.25 -14.62
C LYS A 352 -29.94 -31.39 -15.14
N LYS A 353 -31.26 -31.28 -14.99
CA LYS A 353 -32.23 -32.13 -15.74
C LYS A 353 -32.76 -31.38 -16.96
N LYS A 354 -32.44 -31.91 -18.15
CA LYS A 354 -33.04 -31.52 -19.44
C LYS A 354 -34.55 -31.81 -19.45
N PRO A 355 -35.38 -31.00 -20.14
CA PRO A 355 -36.79 -31.31 -20.32
C PRO A 355 -36.98 -32.41 -21.38
N ARG A 356 -37.77 -33.43 -21.07
CA ARG A 356 -38.32 -34.36 -22.08
C ARG A 356 -39.72 -33.91 -22.47
N ARG A 357 -39.92 -33.70 -23.77
CA ARG A 357 -41.24 -33.63 -24.42
C ARG A 357 -41.90 -35.01 -24.37
N HIS A 358 -43.18 -35.06 -24.03
CA HIS A 358 -44.26 -35.52 -24.92
C HIS A 358 -45.62 -35.10 -24.37
#